data_AF-A0ABD2Q2P1-F1
#
_entry.id   AF-A0ABD2Q2P1-F1
#
_cell.length_a   1.000
_cell.length_b   1.000
_cell.length_c   1.000
_cell.angle_alpha   90.00
_cell.angle_beta   90.00
_cell.angle_gamma   90.00
#
_symmetry.space_group_name_H-M   'P 1'
#
loop_
_entity.id
_entity.type
_entity.pdbx_description
1 polymer ?
#
loop_
_entity_poly.entity_id
_entity_poly.type
_entity_poly.pdbx_seq_one_letter_code
_entity_poly.pdbx_strand_id
1 'polypeptide(L)' 'MGIYIIKSRDANGSPEDIGIVLEGQRVLQDLDNYTLAAAMLFGLMYTLNLTYPLEKYTFEVL' A
#
# COMPACT_ATOMS: atom_id res chain seq x y z
N MET A 1 5.99 -5.47 -4.44
CA MET A 1 4.66 -5.30 -3.80
C MET A 1 4.80 -4.15 -2.84
N GLY A 2 3.85 -3.22 -2.82
CA GLY A 2 4.04 -2.01 -2.01
C GLY A 2 2.77 -1.21 -1.83
N ILE A 3 2.84 -0.27 -0.91
CA ILE A 3 1.83 0.75 -0.68
C ILE A 3 2.29 2.01 -1.41
N TYR A 4 1.42 2.60 -2.20
CA TYR A 4 1.70 3.87 -2.86
C TYR A 4 0.83 4.98 -2.25
N ILE A 5 1.33 6.20 -2.35
CA ILE A 5 0.64 7.38 -1.83
C ILE A 5 0.64 8.45 -2.91
N ILE A 6 -0.54 8.79 -3.43
CA ILE A 6 -0.69 9.98 -4.27
C ILE A 6 -1.01 11.13 -3.33
N LYS A 7 -0.13 12.14 -3.31
CA LYS A 7 -0.39 13.39 -2.58
C LYS A 7 -0.92 14.43 -3.57
N SER A 8 -2.07 15.01 -3.26
CA SER A 8 -2.53 16.18 -3.99
C SER A 8 -1.55 17.34 -3.77
N ARG A 9 -1.41 18.19 -4.78
CA ARG A 9 -0.63 19.44 -4.73
C ARG A 9 -1.29 20.50 -3.85
N ASP A 10 -2.51 20.25 -3.38
CA ASP A 10 -3.29 21.14 -2.55
C ASP A 10 -2.69 21.25 -1.14
N ALA A 11 -2.61 22.48 -0.63
CA ALA A 11 -1.89 22.86 0.58
C ALA A 11 -2.39 22.21 1.90
N ASN A 12 -3.38 21.31 1.84
CA ASN A 12 -4.04 20.74 3.01
C ASN A 12 -3.33 19.51 3.60
N GLY A 13 -2.29 19.00 2.92
CA GLY A 13 -1.39 17.95 3.45
C GLY A 13 -1.98 16.54 3.56
N SER A 14 -3.27 16.36 3.24
CA SER A 14 -3.92 15.06 3.14
C SER A 14 -3.55 14.35 1.82
N PRO A 15 -3.19 13.05 1.85
CA PRO A 15 -3.01 12.28 0.63
C PRO A 15 -4.33 12.21 -0.15
N GLU A 16 -4.22 12.28 -1.48
CA GLU A 16 -5.34 12.19 -2.43
C GLU A 16 -5.79 10.73 -2.59
N ASP A 17 -4.84 9.80 -2.60
CA ASP A 17 -5.10 8.37 -2.70
C ASP A 17 -4.02 7.57 -1.95
N ILE A 18 -4.44 6.55 -1.21
CA ILE A 18 -3.57 5.52 -0.63
C ILE A 18 -4.03 4.20 -1.20
N GLY A 19 -3.11 3.45 -1.79
CA GLY A 19 -3.45 2.18 -2.42
C GLY A 19 -2.34 1.15 -2.35
N ILE A 20 -2.65 -0.04 -2.86
CA ILE A 20 -1.75 -1.20 -2.87
C ILE A 20 -1.49 -1.61 -4.30
N VAL A 21 -0.22 -1.83 -4.61
CA VAL A 21 0.24 -2.36 -5.90
C VAL A 21 0.89 -3.73 -5.70
N LEU A 22 0.39 -4.71 -6.43
CA LEU A 22 0.97 -6.04 -6.56
C LEU A 22 1.45 -6.24 -7.99
N GLU A 23 2.71 -6.66 -8.16
CA GLU A 23 3.31 -6.94 -9.48
C GLU A 23 3.13 -5.82 -10.53
N GLY A 24 3.13 -4.56 -10.10
CA GLY A 24 2.95 -3.39 -10.97
C GLY A 24 1.49 -3.04 -11.28
N GLN A 25 0.52 -3.82 -10.78
CA GLN A 25 -0.90 -3.55 -10.92
C GLN A 25 -1.51 -2.99 -9.62
N ARG A 26 -2.30 -1.92 -9.72
CA ARG A 26 -3.11 -1.41 -8.61
C ARG A 26 -4.23 -2.40 -8.29
N VAL A 27 -4.26 -2.88 -7.05
CA VAL A 27 -5.25 -3.88 -6.58
C VAL A 27 -6.21 -3.33 -5.52
N LEU A 28 -5.79 -2.31 -4.77
CA LEU A 28 -6.65 -1.50 -3.90
C LEU A 28 -6.28 -0.02 -4.04
N GLN A 29 -7.28 0.83 -3.89
CA GLN A 29 -7.22 2.30 -4.02
C GLN A 29 -8.21 2.89 -3.00
N ASP A 30 -8.14 4.20 -2.80
CA ASP A 30 -9.06 4.98 -1.95
C ASP A 30 -9.09 4.51 -0.49
N LEU A 31 -7.93 4.12 0.05
CA LEU A 31 -7.82 3.69 1.45
C LEU A 31 -7.69 4.88 2.40
N ASP A 32 -8.42 4.83 3.52
CA ASP A 32 -8.50 5.93 4.48
C ASP A 32 -7.16 6.31 5.13
N ASN A 33 -6.27 5.34 5.37
CA ASN A 33 -5.01 5.59 6.09
C ASN A 33 -3.96 4.49 5.85
N TYR A 34 -2.72 4.82 6.23
CA TYR A 34 -1.55 3.95 6.09
C TYR A 34 -1.66 2.63 6.86
N THR A 35 -2.25 2.65 8.06
CA THR A 35 -2.40 1.46 8.90
C THR A 35 -3.35 0.46 8.25
N LEU A 36 -4.45 0.95 7.67
CA LEU A 36 -5.39 0.14 6.91
C LEU A 36 -4.71 -0.45 5.67
N ALA A 37 -3.96 0.35 4.91
CA ALA A 37 -3.23 -0.13 3.74
C ALA A 37 -2.20 -1.23 4.09
N ALA A 38 -1.48 -1.07 5.19
CA ALA A 38 -0.56 -2.10 5.68
C ALA A 38 -1.29 -3.39 6.09
N ALA A 39 -2.38 -3.29 6.86
CA ALA A 39 -3.18 -4.44 7.25
C ALA A 39 -3.76 -5.19 6.03
N MET A 40 -4.27 -4.44 5.04
CA MET A 40 -4.80 -5.00 3.80
C MET A 40 -3.73 -5.68 2.95
N LEU A 41 -2.52 -5.12 2.88
CA LEU A 41 -1.40 -5.74 2.17
C LEU A 41 -1.02 -7.09 2.81
N PHE A 42 -0.98 -7.18 4.14
CA PHE A 42 -0.73 -8.45 4.82
C PHE A 42 -1.87 -9.46 4.62
N GLY A 43 -3.12 -9.00 4.66
CA GLY A 43 -4.28 -9.83 4.34
C GLY A 43 -4.19 -10.42 2.93
N LEU A 44 -3.86 -9.59 1.93
CA LEU A 44 -3.66 -10.02 0.55
C LEU A 44 -2.51 -11.02 0.41
N MET A 45 -1.36 -10.76 1.03
CA MET A 45 -0.24 -11.71 0.99
C MET A 45 -0.63 -13.06 1.57
N TYR A 46 -1.39 -13.08 2.67
CA TYR A 46 -1.90 -14.32 3.25
C TYR A 46 -2.90 -15.02 2.33
N THR A 47 -3.93 -14.32 1.87
CA THR A 47 -5.02 -14.89 1.04
C THR A 47 -4.50 -15.41 -0.30
N LEU A 48 -3.54 -14.73 -0.90
CA LEU A 48 -2.94 -15.10 -2.18
C LEU A 48 -1.73 -16.04 -2.02
N ASN A 49 -1.40 -16.45 -0.79
CA ASN A 49 -0.25 -17.29 -0.45
C ASN A 49 1.08 -16.76 -1.04
N LEU A 50 1.24 -15.44 -0.99
CA LEU A 50 2.43 -14.74 -1.46
C LEU A 50 3.54 -14.89 -0.43
N THR A 51 4.78 -15.00 -0.91
CA THR A 51 5.94 -15.09 -0.02
C THR A 51 6.08 -13.81 0.78
N TYR A 52 6.02 -13.95 2.10
CA TYR A 52 6.31 -12.85 3.01
C TYR A 52 7.82 -12.58 2.97
N PRO A 53 8.24 -11.37 2.62
CA PRO A 53 9.66 -11.08 2.57
C PRO A 53 10.26 -11.07 3.98
N LEU A 54 11.42 -11.71 4.14
CA LEU A 54 12.03 -11.95 5.45
C LEU A 54 12.69 -10.70 6.06
N GLU A 55 12.83 -9.62 5.28
CA GLU A 55 13.55 -8.42 5.67
C GLU A 55 12.61 -7.41 6.34
N LYS A 56 13.04 -6.79 7.44
CA LYS A 56 12.22 -5.85 8.22
C LYS A 56 11.88 -4.53 7.50
N TYR A 57 12.38 -4.32 6.28
CA TYR A 57 12.22 -3.09 5.50
C TYR A 57 11.75 -3.34 4.05
N THR A 58 11.00 -4.41 3.78
CA THR A 58 10.69 -4.79 2.39
C THR A 58 9.61 -3.97 1.69
N PHE A 59 8.93 -3.08 2.40
CA PHE A 59 7.92 -2.23 1.77
C PHE A 59 8.50 -0.85 1.51
N GLU A 60 8.93 -0.65 0.27
CA GLU A 60 9.24 0.68 -0.24
C GLU A 60 7.94 1.49 -0.33
N VAL A 61 7.92 2.66 0.31
CA VAL A 61 6.85 3.64 0.13
C VAL A 61 7.23 4.48 -1.08
N LEU A 62 6.48 4.30 -2.18
CA LEU A 62 6.64 5.05 -3.44
C LEU A 62 5.68 6.24 -3.49
#